data_AF-A0A7Y4KXZ1-F1
#
_entry.id   AF-A0A7Y4KXZ1-F1
#
_cell.length_a   1.000
_cell.length_b   1.000
_cell.length_c   1.000
_cell.angle_alpha   90.00
_cell.angle_beta   90.00
_cell.angle_gamma   90.00
#
_symmetry.space_group_name_H-M   'P 1'
#
loop_
_entity.id
_entity.type
_entity.pdbx_description
1 polymer ?
#
loop_
_entity_poly.entity_id
_entity_poly.type
_entity_poly.pdbx_seq_one_letter_code
_entity_poly.pdbx_strand_id
1 'polypeptide(L)'
;MTGLTDALKGLAAPFRALVVAVLGAFWAWQWFTNDGLWAILAALAALLLGLTLDALGRRTSPANPHLSIALMEWWIVVPMVLAALAAATTIVITVELVAPETATPETKETIGALATAITAFLASGFIDWAADDTDSRTSDRIRDHFYAKYATTFQDNSPADLYVYSTTTPTGWSRTTRRTRADGIKSRWHLDRVPTE
;
A
#
# COMPACT_ATOMS: atom_id res chain seq x y z
N MET A 1 -26.90 5.09 10.91
CA MET A 1 -25.69 4.22 10.87
C MET A 1 -24.54 4.79 10.05
N THR A 2 -24.71 5.89 9.30
CA THR A 2 -23.66 6.50 8.47
C THR A 2 -22.51 7.13 9.28
N GLY A 3 -22.81 7.84 10.37
CA GLY A 3 -21.79 8.56 11.16
C GLY A 3 -20.71 7.69 11.83
N LEU A 4 -21.04 6.46 12.23
CA LEU A 4 -20.08 5.55 12.89
C LEU A 4 -19.08 4.98 11.86
N THR A 5 -19.55 4.65 10.66
CA THR A 5 -18.70 4.26 9.53
C THR A 5 -17.77 5.37 9.07
N ASP A 6 -18.24 6.62 9.03
CA ASP A 6 -17.40 7.74 8.59
C ASP A 6 -16.36 8.13 9.65
N ALA A 7 -16.70 8.03 10.94
CA ALA A 7 -15.73 8.15 12.02
C ALA A 7 -14.65 7.05 11.96
N LEU A 8 -15.04 5.80 11.68
CA LEU A 8 -14.09 4.69 11.52
C LEU A 8 -13.18 4.86 10.30
N LYS A 9 -13.67 5.44 9.19
CA LYS A 9 -12.84 5.79 8.03
C LYS A 9 -11.80 6.87 8.40
N GLY A 10 -12.21 7.87 9.17
CA GLY A 10 -11.30 8.91 9.68
C GLY A 10 -10.18 8.37 10.58
N LEU A 11 -10.40 7.22 11.23
CA LEU A 11 -9.39 6.55 12.07
C LEU A 11 -8.44 5.63 11.30
N ALA A 12 -8.70 5.32 10.03
CA ALA A 12 -7.88 4.39 9.26
C ALA A 12 -6.45 4.89 9.07
N ALA A 13 -6.26 6.20 8.81
CA ALA A 13 -4.94 6.79 8.65
C ALA A 13 -4.14 6.83 9.97
N PRO A 14 -4.68 7.35 11.10
CA PRO A 14 -4.03 7.28 12.41
C PRO A 14 -3.69 5.84 12.83
N PHE A 15 -4.58 4.89 12.58
CA PHE A 15 -4.33 3.48 12.90
C PHE A 15 -3.18 2.90 12.08
N ARG A 16 -3.10 3.20 10.77
CA ARG A 16 -1.96 2.78 9.93
C ARG A 16 -0.66 3.40 10.39
N ALA A 17 -0.67 4.69 10.73
CA ALA A 17 0.49 5.37 11.28
C ALA A 17 0.96 4.72 12.59
N LEU A 18 0.03 4.36 13.47
CA LEU A 18 0.34 3.62 14.70
C LEU A 18 0.95 2.26 14.41
N VAL A 19 0.38 1.47 13.48
CA VAL A 19 0.94 0.17 13.09
C VAL A 19 2.36 0.33 12.54
N VAL A 20 2.60 1.32 11.68
CA VAL A 20 3.93 1.63 11.14
C VAL A 20 4.90 2.00 12.27
N ALA A 21 4.48 2.83 13.22
CA ALA A 21 5.32 3.23 14.35
C ALA A 21 5.68 2.04 15.25
N VAL A 22 4.71 1.18 15.57
CA VAL A 22 4.93 -0.04 16.38
C VAL A 22 5.87 -1.01 15.67
N LEU A 23 5.66 -1.25 14.36
CA LEU A 23 6.54 -2.12 13.57
C LEU A 23 7.96 -1.54 13.47
N GLY A 24 8.09 -0.23 13.26
CA GLY A 24 9.39 0.45 13.21
C GLY A 24 10.14 0.35 14.54
N ALA A 25 9.46 0.60 15.66
CA ALA A 25 10.03 0.43 17.00
C ALA A 25 10.42 -1.02 17.28
N PHE A 26 9.59 -1.99 16.90
CA PHE A 26 9.90 -3.41 17.04
C PHE A 26 11.15 -3.81 16.22
N TRP A 27 11.28 -3.34 14.98
CA TRP A 27 12.48 -3.63 14.18
C TRP A 27 13.73 -2.94 14.69
N ALA A 28 13.64 -1.71 15.20
CA ALA A 28 14.76 -1.07 15.88
C ALA A 28 15.16 -1.84 17.15
N TRP A 29 14.21 -2.32 17.94
CA TRP A 29 14.50 -3.16 19.10
C TRP A 29 15.20 -4.47 18.71
N GLN A 30 14.71 -5.14 17.67
CA GLN A 30 15.36 -6.34 17.12
C GLN A 30 16.78 -6.06 16.62
N TRP A 31 17.02 -4.88 16.04
CA TRP A 31 18.34 -4.45 15.61
C TRP A 31 19.35 -4.44 16.76
N PHE A 32 18.97 -3.84 17.89
CA PHE A 32 19.84 -3.74 19.06
C PHE A 32 19.97 -5.03 19.87
N THR A 33 19.07 -6.00 19.72
CA THR A 33 19.06 -7.22 20.55
C THR A 33 19.56 -8.48 19.85
N ASN A 34 19.40 -8.61 18.53
CA ASN A 34 19.64 -9.86 17.79
C ASN A 34 20.49 -9.67 16.51
N ASP A 35 21.59 -8.91 16.61
CA ASP A 35 22.58 -8.66 15.53
C ASP A 35 22.03 -8.01 14.25
N GLY A 36 20.84 -7.41 14.28
CA GLY A 36 20.23 -6.76 13.11
C GLY A 36 19.71 -7.70 12.02
N LEU A 37 20.30 -8.89 11.86
CA LEU A 37 19.99 -9.81 10.77
C LEU A 37 18.52 -10.23 10.76
N TRP A 38 17.94 -10.53 11.93
CA TRP A 38 16.54 -10.94 12.03
C TRP A 38 15.55 -9.83 11.67
N ALA A 39 15.87 -8.57 12.00
CA ALA A 39 15.06 -7.42 11.62
C ALA A 39 15.03 -7.28 10.08
N ILE A 40 16.19 -7.39 9.44
CA ILE A 40 16.31 -7.35 7.98
C ILE A 40 15.53 -8.51 7.34
N LEU A 41 15.71 -9.74 7.82
CA LEU A 41 15.02 -10.92 7.27
C LEU A 41 13.50 -10.81 7.40
N ALA A 42 13.00 -10.35 8.54
CA ALA A 42 11.56 -10.15 8.76
C ALA A 42 10.98 -9.09 7.80
N ALA A 43 11.69 -7.97 7.61
CA ALA A 43 11.27 -6.93 6.68
C ALA A 43 11.30 -7.41 5.22
N LEU A 44 12.36 -8.12 4.82
CA LEU A 44 12.46 -8.74 3.49
C LEU A 44 11.34 -9.75 3.25
N ALA A 45 11.02 -10.60 4.23
CA ALA A 45 9.93 -11.56 4.13
C ALA A 45 8.57 -10.87 3.92
N ALA A 46 8.30 -9.79 4.67
CA ALA A 46 7.07 -9.03 4.54
C ALA A 46 6.98 -8.30 3.18
N LEU A 47 8.09 -7.73 2.69
CA LEU A 47 8.17 -7.15 1.35
C LEU A 47 7.91 -8.21 0.27
N LEU A 48 8.61 -9.34 0.33
CA LEU A 48 8.46 -10.44 -0.62
C LEU A 48 7.04 -10.98 -0.64
N LEU A 49 6.38 -11.08 0.52
CA LEU A 49 4.98 -11.48 0.60
C LEU A 49 4.08 -10.51 -0.16
N GLY A 50 4.21 -9.19 0.08
CA GLY A 50 3.43 -8.17 -0.63
C GLY A 50 3.67 -8.17 -2.15
N LEU A 51 4.93 -8.28 -2.58
CA LEU A 51 5.31 -8.39 -3.99
C LEU A 51 4.75 -9.66 -4.64
N THR A 52 4.80 -10.79 -3.93
CA THR A 52 4.34 -12.10 -4.43
C THR A 52 2.82 -12.11 -4.57
N LEU A 53 2.07 -11.59 -3.60
CA LEU A 53 0.63 -11.48 -3.68
C LEU A 53 0.19 -10.58 -4.84
N ASP A 54 0.85 -9.44 -5.04
CA ASP A 54 0.59 -8.57 -6.20
C ASP A 54 0.93 -9.27 -7.53
N ALA A 55 2.03 -10.02 -7.62
CA ALA A 55 2.37 -10.80 -8.80
C ALA A 55 1.33 -11.90 -9.09
N LEU A 56 0.86 -12.61 -8.06
CA LEU A 56 -0.19 -13.62 -8.17
C LEU A 56 -1.53 -12.99 -8.59
N GLY A 57 -1.88 -11.83 -8.03
CA GLY A 57 -3.06 -11.06 -8.43
C GLY A 57 -3.01 -10.72 -9.92
N ARG A 58 -1.87 -10.23 -10.41
CA ARG A 58 -1.70 -9.90 -11.83
C ARG A 58 -1.84 -11.11 -12.75
N ARG A 59 -1.35 -12.28 -12.32
CA ARG A 59 -1.44 -13.56 -13.05
C ARG A 59 -2.78 -14.27 -12.93
N THR A 60 -3.69 -13.79 -12.08
CA THR A 60 -5.00 -14.42 -11.90
C THR A 60 -5.80 -14.35 -13.20
N SER A 61 -6.62 -15.36 -13.51
CA SER A 61 -7.46 -15.34 -14.71
C SER A 61 -8.36 -14.09 -14.77
N PRO A 62 -8.53 -13.45 -15.94
CA PRO A 62 -9.46 -12.33 -16.09
C PRO A 62 -10.92 -12.69 -15.77
N ALA A 63 -11.28 -13.98 -15.78
CA ALA A 63 -12.59 -14.47 -15.36
C ALA A 63 -12.85 -14.32 -13.85
N ASN A 64 -11.81 -14.11 -13.04
CA ASN A 64 -11.88 -14.01 -11.58
C ASN A 64 -11.40 -12.63 -11.08
N PRO A 65 -12.09 -11.53 -11.42
CA PRO A 65 -11.68 -10.16 -11.05
C PRO A 65 -11.57 -9.94 -9.54
N HIS A 66 -12.43 -10.58 -8.74
CA HIS A 66 -12.41 -10.46 -7.27
C HIS A 66 -11.10 -10.94 -6.66
N LEU A 67 -10.62 -12.11 -7.10
CA LEU A 67 -9.39 -12.68 -6.58
C LEU A 67 -8.19 -11.83 -7.01
N SER A 68 -8.20 -11.36 -8.27
CA SER A 68 -7.18 -10.43 -8.79
C SER A 68 -7.09 -9.17 -7.92
N ILE A 69 -8.22 -8.53 -7.63
CA ILE A 69 -8.26 -7.33 -6.78
C ILE A 69 -7.83 -7.65 -5.36
N ALA A 70 -8.38 -8.69 -4.74
CA ALA A 70 -8.09 -9.04 -3.35
C ALA A 70 -6.58 -9.28 -3.14
N LEU A 71 -5.93 -9.97 -4.07
CA LEU A 71 -4.48 -10.20 -4.04
C LEU A 71 -3.67 -8.92 -4.26
N MET A 72 -4.11 -8.04 -5.17
CA MET A 72 -3.44 -6.77 -5.43
C MET A 72 -3.65 -5.74 -4.31
N GLU A 73 -4.74 -5.81 -3.54
CA GLU A 73 -4.96 -4.96 -2.35
C GLU A 73 -3.89 -5.21 -1.27
N TRP A 74 -3.31 -6.42 -1.21
CA TRP A 74 -2.19 -6.72 -0.32
C TRP A 74 -0.90 -5.98 -0.67
N TRP A 75 -0.84 -5.32 -1.83
CA TRP A 75 0.25 -4.40 -2.15
C TRP A 75 0.46 -3.34 -1.07
N ILE A 76 -0.59 -2.95 -0.31
CA ILE A 76 -0.50 -1.99 0.80
C ILE A 76 0.54 -2.37 1.87
N VAL A 77 0.88 -3.66 1.99
CA VAL A 77 1.95 -4.15 2.87
C VAL A 77 3.31 -3.58 2.47
N VAL A 78 3.58 -3.42 1.17
CA VAL A 78 4.87 -2.89 0.68
C VAL A 78 5.12 -1.45 1.17
N PRO A 79 4.21 -0.47 0.95
CA PRO A 79 4.27 0.84 1.60
C PRO A 79 4.49 0.78 3.10
N MET A 80 3.70 -0.03 3.80
CA MET A 80 3.73 -0.08 5.26
C MET A 80 5.08 -0.60 5.77
N VAL A 81 5.63 -1.64 5.14
CA VAL A 81 6.93 -2.20 5.50
C VAL A 81 8.05 -1.20 5.21
N LEU A 82 8.03 -0.52 4.06
CA LEU A 82 9.01 0.52 3.76
C LEU A 82 8.94 1.68 4.76
N ALA A 83 7.73 2.11 5.12
CA ALA A 83 7.52 3.15 6.13
C ALA A 83 8.08 2.74 7.50
N ALA A 84 7.80 1.49 7.91
CA ALA A 84 8.26 0.97 9.19
C ALA A 84 9.77 0.71 9.21
N LEU A 85 10.37 0.25 8.11
CA LEU A 85 11.83 0.17 7.93
C LEU A 85 12.48 1.54 8.07
N ALA A 86 11.86 2.55 7.48
CA ALA A 86 12.38 3.89 7.53
C ALA A 86 12.27 4.48 8.95
N ALA A 87 11.14 4.26 9.64
CA ALA A 87 10.99 4.59 11.06
C ALA A 87 12.03 3.87 11.94
N ALA A 88 12.26 2.57 11.72
CA ALA A 88 13.29 1.81 12.42
C ALA A 88 14.69 2.38 12.16
N THR A 89 15.00 2.72 10.91
CA THR A 89 16.26 3.33 10.50
C THR A 89 16.47 4.67 11.20
N THR A 90 15.43 5.51 11.29
CA THR A 90 15.51 6.76 12.03
C THR A 90 15.81 6.52 13.51
N ILE A 91 15.17 5.53 14.15
CA ILE A 91 15.46 5.21 15.56
C ILE A 91 16.91 4.76 15.71
N VAL A 92 17.38 3.84 14.85
CA VAL A 92 18.76 3.33 14.88
C VAL A 92 19.75 4.48 14.69
N ILE A 93 19.57 5.30 13.67
CA ILE A 93 20.39 6.49 13.42
C ILE A 93 20.34 7.43 14.62
N THR A 94 19.16 7.69 15.19
CA THR A 94 19.03 8.61 16.33
C THR A 94 19.80 8.11 17.54
N VAL A 95 19.72 6.79 17.83
CA VAL A 95 20.40 6.16 18.97
C VAL A 95 21.92 6.06 18.73
N GLU A 96 22.34 5.63 17.55
CA GLU A 96 23.76 5.46 17.19
C GLU A 96 24.47 6.80 16.96
N LEU A 97 23.76 7.79 16.43
CA LEU A 97 24.25 9.16 16.31
C LEU A 97 23.99 9.98 17.57
N VAL A 98 23.49 9.41 18.68
CA VAL A 98 23.49 10.16 19.95
C VAL A 98 24.93 10.59 20.17
N ALA A 99 25.16 11.88 20.00
CA ALA A 99 26.50 12.39 20.04
C ALA A 99 27.05 12.05 21.43
N PRO A 100 28.28 11.52 21.54
CA PRO A 100 28.87 11.19 22.82
C PRO A 100 28.73 12.39 23.76
N GLU A 101 28.64 12.16 25.07
CA GLU A 101 28.36 13.26 26.01
C GLU A 101 29.32 14.45 25.82
N THR A 102 30.54 14.17 25.35
CA THR A 102 31.62 15.09 25.00
C THR A 102 31.43 15.91 23.71
N ALA A 103 30.45 15.61 22.86
CA ALA A 103 30.20 16.33 21.62
C ALA A 103 29.62 17.73 21.87
N THR A 104 29.96 18.68 21.00
CA THR A 104 29.51 20.06 21.12
C THR A 104 27.98 20.19 21.01
N PRO A 105 27.37 21.22 21.61
CA PRO A 105 25.95 21.50 21.45
C PRO A 105 25.52 21.59 19.98
N GLU A 106 26.31 22.24 19.10
CA GLU A 106 25.94 22.36 17.68
C GLU A 106 25.88 21.00 16.96
N THR A 107 26.76 20.07 17.34
CA THR A 107 26.77 18.71 16.77
C THR A 107 25.52 17.95 17.17
N LYS A 108 25.10 18.04 18.44
CA LYS A 108 23.87 17.41 18.96
C LYS A 108 22.62 17.99 18.28
N GLU A 109 22.56 19.31 18.11
CA GLU A 109 21.45 19.97 17.39
C GLU A 109 21.38 19.55 15.92
N THR A 110 22.53 19.48 15.23
CA THR A 110 22.57 19.07 13.82
C THR A 110 22.06 17.63 13.63
N ILE A 111 22.46 16.72 14.51
CA ILE A 111 22.00 15.32 14.47
C ILE A 111 20.50 15.23 14.77
N GLY A 112 20.01 15.95 15.78
CA GLY A 112 18.58 16.01 16.10
C GLY A 112 17.75 16.57 14.96
N ALA A 113 18.23 17.63 14.30
CA ALA A 113 17.59 18.21 13.12
C ALA A 113 17.57 17.23 11.94
N LEU A 114 18.68 16.51 11.70
CA LEU A 114 18.77 15.49 10.65
C LEU A 114 17.79 14.33 10.90
N ALA A 115 17.75 13.80 12.13
CA ALA A 115 16.81 12.75 12.51
C ALA A 115 15.35 13.20 12.36
N THR A 116 15.04 14.44 12.74
CA THR A 116 13.70 15.03 12.59
C THR A 116 13.33 15.21 11.11
N ALA A 117 14.25 15.73 10.29
CA ALA A 117 14.02 15.92 8.86
C ALA A 117 13.80 14.59 8.13
N ILE A 118 14.60 13.57 8.45
CA ILE A 118 14.41 12.20 7.93
C ILE A 118 13.04 11.68 8.38
N THR A 119 12.68 11.81 9.66
CA THR A 119 11.36 11.38 10.17
C THR A 119 10.22 12.08 9.43
N ALA A 120 10.30 13.39 9.23
CA ALA A 120 9.27 14.19 8.57
C ALA A 120 9.13 13.81 7.08
N PHE A 121 10.25 13.61 6.37
CA PHE A 121 10.25 13.14 4.98
C PHE A 121 9.61 11.76 4.84
N LEU A 122 9.90 10.85 5.76
CA LEU A 122 9.34 9.50 5.76
C LEU A 122 7.86 9.50 6.14
N ALA A 123 7.48 10.31 7.13
CA ALA A 123 6.08 10.49 7.51
C ALA A 123 5.27 11.04 6.33
N SER A 124 5.71 12.11 5.67
CA SER A 124 4.97 12.69 4.54
C SER A 124 4.93 11.76 3.33
N GLY A 125 6.06 11.15 2.97
CA GLY A 125 6.17 10.31 1.79
C GLY A 125 5.38 9.00 1.88
N PHE A 126 5.35 8.36 3.04
CA PHE A 126 4.73 7.03 3.19
C PHE A 126 3.31 7.05 3.73
N ILE A 127 2.90 8.05 4.53
CA ILE A 127 1.52 8.15 5.03
C ILE A 127 0.57 8.46 3.89
N ASP A 128 0.92 9.40 3.00
CA ASP A 128 0.12 9.69 1.79
C ASP A 128 0.10 8.48 0.84
N TRP A 129 1.20 7.73 0.76
CA TRP A 129 1.29 6.53 -0.07
C TRP A 129 0.41 5.38 0.44
N ALA A 130 0.22 5.31 1.76
CA ALA A 130 -0.57 4.29 2.43
C ALA A 130 -2.01 4.71 2.69
N ALA A 131 -2.46 5.93 2.33
CA ALA A 131 -3.86 6.33 2.43
C ALA A 131 -4.72 5.50 1.46
N ASP A 132 -5.87 4.97 1.90
CA ASP A 132 -6.80 4.17 1.07
C ASP A 132 -7.94 5.07 0.64
N ASP A 133 -7.58 6.12 -0.08
CA ASP A 133 -8.54 7.02 -0.71
C ASP A 133 -8.68 6.69 -2.20
N THR A 134 -9.66 7.32 -2.86
CA THR A 134 -9.90 7.18 -4.30
C THR A 134 -8.65 7.41 -5.15
N ASP A 135 -7.73 8.25 -4.65
CA ASP A 135 -6.49 8.65 -5.32
C ASP A 135 -5.24 8.02 -4.69
N SER A 136 -5.39 6.88 -4.02
CA SER A 136 -4.21 6.14 -3.55
C SER A 136 -3.42 5.55 -4.72
N ARG A 137 -2.10 5.45 -4.57
CA ARG A 137 -1.26 4.74 -5.56
C ARG A 137 -1.60 3.26 -5.71
N THR A 138 -2.21 2.66 -4.69
CA THR A 138 -2.76 1.30 -4.78
C THR A 138 -3.96 1.27 -5.72
N SER A 139 -4.85 2.27 -5.63
CA SER A 139 -5.99 2.46 -6.53
C SER A 139 -5.53 2.64 -7.98
N ASP A 140 -4.55 3.52 -8.22
CA ASP A 140 -3.96 3.72 -9.55
C ASP A 140 -3.33 2.44 -10.11
N ARG A 141 -2.54 1.75 -9.30
CA ARG A 141 -1.89 0.50 -9.71
C ARG A 141 -2.90 -0.58 -10.09
N ILE A 142 -3.98 -0.74 -9.31
CA ILE A 142 -5.04 -1.69 -9.61
C ILE A 142 -5.79 -1.28 -10.88
N ARG A 143 -6.10 0.01 -11.04
CA ARG A 143 -6.72 0.56 -12.26
C ARG A 143 -5.90 0.24 -13.49
N ASP A 144 -4.63 0.62 -13.50
CA ASP A 144 -3.76 0.50 -14.66
C ASP A 144 -3.60 -0.97 -15.07
N HIS A 145 -3.53 -1.87 -14.09
CA HIS A 145 -3.56 -3.31 -14.35
C HIS A 145 -4.90 -3.78 -14.91
N PHE A 146 -6.03 -3.32 -14.36
CA PHE A 146 -7.35 -3.66 -14.87
C PHE A 146 -7.52 -3.22 -16.33
N TYR A 147 -7.13 -2.00 -16.66
CA TYR A 147 -7.16 -1.48 -18.02
C TYR A 147 -6.31 -2.35 -18.95
N ALA A 148 -5.06 -2.61 -18.59
CA ALA A 148 -4.18 -3.46 -19.40
C ALA A 148 -4.74 -4.89 -19.57
N LYS A 149 -5.36 -5.45 -18.53
CA LYS A 149 -5.84 -6.83 -18.53
C LYS A 149 -7.10 -7.04 -19.35
N TYR A 150 -7.99 -6.05 -19.38
CA TYR A 150 -9.28 -6.15 -20.07
C TYR A 150 -9.32 -5.43 -21.43
N ALA A 151 -8.22 -4.80 -21.87
CA ALA A 151 -8.09 -4.04 -23.13
C ALA A 151 -8.67 -4.73 -24.38
N THR A 152 -8.62 -6.04 -24.47
CA THR A 152 -9.12 -6.82 -25.62
C THR A 152 -10.11 -7.92 -25.22
N THR A 153 -10.60 -7.88 -23.98
CA THR A 153 -11.40 -9.00 -23.43
C THR A 153 -12.88 -8.87 -23.76
N PHE A 154 -13.42 -7.65 -23.73
CA PHE A 154 -14.83 -7.38 -23.94
C PHE A 154 -15.06 -6.64 -25.25
N GLN A 155 -16.27 -6.76 -25.79
CA GLN A 155 -16.70 -5.97 -26.94
C GLN A 155 -16.73 -4.48 -26.56
N ASP A 156 -16.25 -3.62 -27.45
CA ASP A 156 -16.21 -2.17 -27.24
C ASP A 156 -17.59 -1.61 -26.84
N ASN A 157 -17.64 -0.81 -25.77
CA ASN A 157 -18.86 -0.22 -25.22
C ASN A 157 -19.89 -1.21 -24.67
N SER A 158 -19.53 -2.49 -24.51
CA SER A 158 -20.38 -3.45 -23.78
C SER A 158 -20.54 -3.05 -22.30
N PRO A 159 -21.60 -3.53 -21.61
CA PRO A 159 -21.75 -3.30 -20.18
C PRO A 159 -20.51 -3.72 -19.36
N ALA A 160 -19.87 -4.85 -19.68
CA ALA A 160 -18.63 -5.27 -19.03
C ALA A 160 -17.47 -4.30 -19.29
N ASP A 161 -17.32 -3.80 -20.53
CA ASP A 161 -16.30 -2.83 -20.90
C ASP A 161 -16.47 -1.50 -20.15
N LEU A 162 -17.72 -1.05 -19.97
CA LEU A 162 -18.02 0.13 -19.14
C LEU A 162 -17.63 -0.09 -17.67
N TYR A 163 -17.77 -1.28 -17.10
CA TYR A 163 -17.27 -1.53 -15.74
C TYR A 163 -15.74 -1.43 -15.64
N VAL A 164 -15.02 -1.67 -16.74
CA VAL A 164 -13.57 -1.45 -16.79
C VAL A 164 -13.29 0.05 -16.88
N TYR A 165 -13.77 0.74 -17.92
CA TYR A 165 -13.29 2.09 -18.29
C TYR A 165 -14.18 3.26 -17.88
N SER A 166 -15.39 3.03 -17.39
CA SER A 166 -16.33 4.11 -17.05
C SER A 166 -15.75 5.03 -15.98
N THR A 167 -15.83 6.34 -16.25
CA THR A 167 -15.51 7.42 -15.31
C THR A 167 -16.75 7.92 -14.56
N THR A 168 -17.95 7.56 -15.02
CA THR A 168 -19.22 8.12 -14.54
C THR A 168 -19.99 7.16 -13.64
N THR A 169 -19.96 5.85 -13.89
CA THR A 169 -20.61 4.84 -13.04
C THR A 169 -20.01 3.46 -13.29
N PRO A 170 -19.37 2.83 -12.29
CA PRO A 170 -19.01 3.39 -10.99
C PRO A 170 -17.83 4.39 -11.08
N THR A 171 -17.86 5.49 -10.33
CA THR A 171 -16.81 6.52 -10.37
C THR A 171 -15.60 6.17 -9.49
N GLY A 172 -14.39 6.48 -9.98
CA GLY A 172 -13.13 6.31 -9.25
C GLY A 172 -12.69 4.87 -9.08
N TRP A 173 -11.74 4.67 -8.17
CA TRP A 173 -11.10 3.37 -7.88
C TRP A 173 -10.99 3.07 -6.38
N SER A 174 -11.92 3.60 -5.59
CA SER A 174 -12.06 3.26 -4.17
C SER A 174 -12.21 1.75 -3.97
N ARG A 175 -11.94 1.26 -2.76
CA ARG A 175 -12.11 -0.16 -2.40
C ARG A 175 -13.50 -0.72 -2.74
N THR A 176 -14.55 0.04 -2.46
CA THR A 176 -15.93 -0.36 -2.78
C THR A 176 -16.15 -0.34 -4.30
N THR A 177 -15.70 0.71 -4.98
CA THR A 177 -15.80 0.81 -6.44
C THR A 177 -15.10 -0.37 -7.14
N ARG A 178 -13.89 -0.75 -6.71
CA ARG A 178 -13.15 -1.90 -7.25
C ARG A 178 -13.99 -3.19 -7.21
N ARG A 179 -14.68 -3.43 -6.09
CA ARG A 179 -15.56 -4.59 -5.93
C ARG A 179 -16.78 -4.51 -6.84
N THR A 180 -17.43 -3.34 -6.91
CA THR A 180 -18.56 -3.12 -7.82
C THR A 180 -18.17 -3.36 -9.28
N ARG A 181 -16.99 -2.90 -9.72
CA ARG A 181 -16.46 -3.18 -11.06
C ARG A 181 -16.24 -4.69 -11.27
N ALA A 182 -15.68 -5.38 -10.28
CA ALA A 182 -15.48 -6.83 -10.33
C ALA A 182 -16.79 -7.62 -10.44
N ASP A 183 -17.80 -7.26 -9.66
CA ASP A 183 -19.14 -7.87 -9.71
C ASP A 183 -19.79 -7.66 -11.08
N GLY A 184 -19.71 -6.43 -11.60
CA GLY A 184 -20.21 -6.07 -12.92
C GLY A 184 -19.59 -6.92 -14.02
N ILE A 185 -18.25 -6.99 -14.06
CA ILE A 185 -17.51 -7.82 -15.02
C ILE A 185 -17.89 -9.30 -14.88
N LYS A 186 -17.89 -9.83 -13.65
CA LYS A 186 -18.19 -11.25 -13.41
C LYS A 186 -19.59 -11.63 -13.88
N SER A 187 -20.58 -10.77 -13.64
CA SER A 187 -21.98 -11.01 -14.05
C SER A 187 -22.19 -11.01 -15.57
N ARG A 188 -21.30 -10.32 -16.30
CA ARG A 188 -21.36 -10.14 -17.76
C ARG A 188 -20.29 -10.93 -18.53
N TRP A 189 -19.45 -11.67 -17.82
CA TRP A 189 -18.28 -12.36 -18.37
C TRP A 189 -18.58 -13.23 -19.59
N HIS A 190 -19.69 -13.97 -19.58
CA HIS A 190 -20.07 -14.87 -20.68
C HIS A 190 -20.85 -14.18 -21.81
N LEU A 191 -21.37 -12.97 -21.55
CA LEU A 191 -22.24 -12.25 -22.49
C LEU A 191 -21.44 -11.32 -23.40
N ASP A 192 -20.45 -10.63 -22.80
CA ASP A 192 -19.79 -9.50 -23.45
C ASP A 192 -18.37 -9.83 -23.93
N ARG A 193 -17.88 -11.04 -23.65
CA ARG A 193 -16.52 -11.47 -24.01
C ARG A 193 -16.38 -11.62 -25.53
N VAL A 194 -15.28 -11.12 -26.08
CA VAL A 194 -14.91 -11.35 -27.48
C VAL A 194 -14.64 -12.85 -27.67
N PRO A 195 -15.29 -13.52 -28.64
CA PRO A 195 -15.01 -14.92 -28.94
C PRO A 195 -13.53 -15.09 -29.27
N THR A 196 -12.83 -15.94 -28.53
CA THR A 196 -11.48 -16.36 -28.90
C THR A 196 -11.62 -17.43 -29.98
N GLU A 197 -11.21 -17.13 -31.21
CA GLU A 197 -11.11 -18.09 -32.33
C GLU A 197 -10.23 -19.30 -31.98
#